data_AF-A0A916HD34-F1
#
_entry.id   AF-A0A916HD34-F1
#
_cell.length_a   1.000
_cell.length_b   1.000
_cell.length_c   1.000
_cell.angle_alpha   90.00
_cell.angle_beta   90.00
_cell.angle_gamma   90.00
#
_symmetry.space_group_name_H-M   'P 1'
#
loop_
_entity.id
_entity.type
_entity.pdbx_description
1 polymer ?
#
loop_
_entity_poly.entity_id
_entity_poly.type
_entity_poly.pdbx_seq_one_letter_code
_entity_poly.pdbx_strand_id
1 'polypeptide(L)'
;MTTQSMNSDDQLVSELWARDVRFLMGNQFSAVPLLAPANLIASLAQSTNARVRFSLIPLFLRHPELSAEVQNADNLLSLQMHHRNVLRFYYTAAVFLQRKYQQQLLLLLGVQPRLPDMFSNILGVPPQEDPNQALEQLAKRHQTLSGQFVNWLGTYEHAAEVWLKQMELQAA
;
A
#
# COMPACT_ATOMS: atom_id res chain seq x y z
N MET A 1 -19.92 14.55 -19.54
CA MET A 1 -18.95 15.17 -18.60
C MET A 1 -19.26 14.61 -17.23
N THR A 2 -18.52 13.60 -16.79
CA THR A 2 -18.74 12.92 -15.50
C THR A 2 -17.78 13.52 -14.49
N THR A 3 -18.30 14.27 -13.53
CA THR A 3 -17.60 14.74 -12.34
C THR A 3 -17.13 13.52 -11.55
N GLN A 4 -15.87 13.12 -11.71
CA GLN A 4 -15.20 12.25 -10.73
C GLN A 4 -15.12 13.05 -9.43
N SER A 5 -16.04 12.76 -8.50
CA SER A 5 -15.88 13.20 -7.12
C SER A 5 -14.59 12.54 -6.60
N MET A 6 -13.51 13.33 -6.47
CA MET A 6 -12.34 12.90 -5.73
C MET A 6 -12.81 12.61 -4.30
N ASN A 7 -12.71 11.35 -3.86
CA ASN A 7 -12.96 11.00 -2.47
C ASN A 7 -12.02 11.84 -1.58
N SER A 8 -12.54 12.44 -0.51
CA SER A 8 -11.69 13.21 0.40
C SER A 8 -10.73 12.31 1.16
N ASP A 9 -9.59 12.84 1.61
CA ASP A 9 -8.65 12.09 2.44
C ASP A 9 -9.33 11.53 3.71
N ASP A 10 -10.25 12.29 4.31
CA ASP A 10 -11.02 11.82 5.48
C ASP A 10 -11.89 10.60 5.14
N GLN A 11 -12.53 10.59 3.97
CA GLN A 11 -13.30 9.44 3.49
C GLN A 11 -12.39 8.22 3.29
N LEU A 12 -11.19 8.42 2.73
CA LEU A 12 -10.22 7.35 2.55
C LEU A 12 -9.70 6.80 3.88
N VAL A 13 -9.47 7.65 4.89
CA VAL A 13 -9.13 7.20 6.25
C VAL A 13 -10.26 6.39 6.85
N SER A 14 -11.51 6.83 6.71
CA SER A 14 -12.68 6.07 7.18
C SER A 14 -12.79 4.70 6.50
N GLU A 15 -12.51 4.61 5.20
CA GLU A 15 -12.50 3.33 4.45
C GLU A 15 -11.41 2.38 4.93
N LEU A 16 -10.22 2.90 5.28
CA LEU A 16 -9.14 2.12 5.88
C LEU A 16 -9.54 1.60 7.26
N TRP A 17 -10.15 2.43 8.11
CA TRP A 17 -10.59 2.04 9.44
C TRP A 17 -11.71 1.00 9.41
N ALA A 18 -12.65 1.11 8.46
CA ALA A 18 -13.69 0.10 8.25
C ALA A 18 -13.14 -1.26 7.79
N ARG A 19 -11.88 -1.31 7.37
CA ARG A 19 -11.10 -2.51 7.05
C ARG A 19 -10.02 -2.77 8.09
N ASP A 20 -10.15 -2.27 9.32
CA ASP A 20 -9.17 -2.55 10.38
C ASP A 20 -7.72 -2.10 10.05
N VAL A 21 -7.56 -1.13 9.15
CA VAL A 21 -6.27 -0.50 8.81
C VAL A 21 -6.20 0.86 9.49
N ARG A 22 -5.83 0.88 10.78
CA ARG A 22 -5.80 2.09 11.62
C ARG A 22 -4.50 2.91 11.52
N PHE A 23 -3.86 2.93 10.35
CA PHE A 23 -2.55 3.55 10.14
C PHE A 23 -2.53 5.09 10.27
N LEU A 24 -3.65 5.74 9.98
CA LEU A 24 -3.78 7.21 10.02
C LEU A 24 -4.78 7.61 11.10
N MET A 25 -4.46 8.67 11.84
CA MET A 25 -5.41 9.35 12.73
C MET A 25 -6.51 9.99 11.89
N GLY A 26 -7.76 9.78 12.28
CA GLY A 26 -8.93 10.34 11.63
C GLY A 26 -10.21 9.84 12.28
N ASN A 27 -11.34 10.13 11.63
CA ASN A 27 -12.65 9.70 12.10
C ASN A 27 -13.17 8.58 11.20
N GLN A 28 -13.71 7.54 11.82
CA GLN A 28 -14.51 6.54 11.13
C GLN A 28 -15.94 7.05 11.02
N PHE A 29 -16.38 7.36 9.80
CA PHE A 29 -17.75 7.79 9.53
C PHE A 29 -18.71 6.62 9.32
N SER A 30 -18.19 5.44 8.96
CA SER A 30 -18.97 4.21 8.73
C SER A 30 -18.25 2.98 9.29
N ALA A 31 -19.01 2.10 9.94
CA ALA A 31 -18.53 0.80 10.38
C ALA A 31 -18.26 -0.17 9.22
N VAL A 32 -18.91 0.06 8.07
CA VAL A 32 -18.85 -0.81 6.89
C VAL A 32 -18.15 -0.10 5.73
N PRO A 33 -17.24 -0.78 5.03
CA PRO A 33 -16.67 -0.33 3.76
C PRO A 33 -17.72 0.11 2.73
N LEU A 34 -17.58 1.32 2.17
CA LEU A 34 -18.50 1.84 1.14
C LEU A 34 -17.87 1.79 -0.26
N LEU A 35 -16.54 1.91 -0.37
CA LEU A 35 -15.86 1.85 -1.66
C LEU A 35 -15.61 0.41 -2.09
N ALA A 36 -15.87 0.12 -3.37
CA ALA A 36 -15.35 -1.09 -4.00
C ALA A 36 -13.82 -1.13 -3.88
N PRO A 37 -13.18 -2.30 -3.68
CA PRO A 37 -11.77 -2.31 -3.31
C PRO A 37 -10.84 -1.73 -4.39
N ALA A 38 -11.10 -1.96 -5.67
CA ALA A 38 -10.35 -1.31 -6.76
C ALA A 38 -10.45 0.22 -6.71
N ASN A 39 -11.63 0.76 -6.39
CA ASN A 39 -11.84 2.21 -6.25
C ASN A 39 -11.11 2.78 -5.03
N LEU A 40 -11.09 2.05 -3.91
CA LEU A 40 -10.30 2.43 -2.74
C LEU A 40 -8.81 2.49 -3.09
N ILE A 41 -8.26 1.42 -3.65
CA ILE A 41 -6.83 1.33 -4.02
C ILE A 41 -6.45 2.47 -4.98
N ALA A 42 -7.26 2.69 -6.03
CA ALA A 42 -7.01 3.76 -6.99
C ALA A 42 -7.13 5.16 -6.35
N SER A 43 -8.08 5.36 -5.44
CA SER A 43 -8.26 6.65 -4.76
C SER A 43 -7.12 6.93 -3.77
N LEU A 44 -6.66 5.93 -3.03
CA LEU A 44 -5.48 6.04 -2.17
C LEU A 44 -4.24 6.44 -2.96
N ALA A 45 -4.01 5.85 -4.13
CA ALA A 45 -2.89 6.19 -5.00
C ALA A 45 -2.98 7.62 -5.59
N GLN A 46 -4.20 8.13 -5.77
CA GLN A 46 -4.49 9.48 -6.29
C GLN A 46 -4.44 10.59 -5.24
N SER A 47 -4.45 10.25 -3.95
CA SER A 47 -4.46 11.27 -2.89
C SER A 47 -3.24 12.20 -3.00
N THR A 48 -3.46 13.50 -2.83
CA THR A 48 -2.37 14.49 -2.75
C THR A 48 -1.56 14.34 -1.46
N ASN A 49 -2.11 13.70 -0.44
CA ASN A 49 -1.46 13.48 0.86
C ASN A 49 -0.58 12.23 0.83
N ALA A 50 0.72 12.42 1.04
CA ALA A 50 1.70 11.33 1.02
C ALA A 50 1.39 10.23 2.04
N ARG A 51 0.91 10.59 3.24
CA ARG A 51 0.58 9.60 4.29
C ARG A 51 -0.62 8.74 3.89
N VAL A 52 -1.61 9.32 3.22
CA VAL A 52 -2.74 8.58 2.65
C VAL A 52 -2.26 7.63 1.56
N ARG A 53 -1.38 8.07 0.66
CA ARG A 53 -0.81 7.15 -0.34
C ARG A 53 -0.03 6.01 0.32
N PHE A 54 0.77 6.28 1.37
CA PHE A 54 1.55 5.26 2.09
C PHE A 54 0.69 4.18 2.73
N SER A 55 -0.56 4.48 3.09
CA SER A 55 -1.49 3.50 3.67
C SER A 55 -1.78 2.30 2.76
N LEU A 56 -1.45 2.38 1.47
CA LEU A 56 -1.48 1.22 0.57
C LEU A 56 -0.64 0.06 1.09
N ILE A 57 0.51 0.33 1.72
CA ILE A 57 1.38 -0.71 2.28
C ILE A 57 0.66 -1.48 3.39
N PRO A 58 0.23 -0.86 4.51
CA PRO A 58 -0.47 -1.57 5.56
C PRO A 58 -1.82 -2.14 5.11
N LEU A 59 -2.49 -1.53 4.12
CA LEU A 59 -3.69 -2.12 3.51
C LEU A 59 -3.40 -3.51 2.91
N PHE A 60 -2.36 -3.64 2.09
CA PHE A 60 -2.02 -4.93 1.48
C PHE A 60 -1.42 -5.93 2.48
N LEU A 61 -0.73 -5.46 3.52
CA LEU A 61 -0.24 -6.34 4.58
C LEU A 61 -1.39 -6.89 5.43
N ARG A 62 -2.42 -6.08 5.73
CA ARG A 62 -3.61 -6.50 6.49
C ARG A 62 -4.56 -7.36 5.67
N HIS A 63 -4.72 -7.03 4.39
CA HIS A 63 -5.68 -7.65 3.47
C HIS A 63 -5.02 -8.11 2.17
N PRO A 64 -4.23 -9.20 2.19
CA PRO A 64 -3.56 -9.69 0.97
C PRO A 64 -4.53 -10.18 -0.10
N GLU A 65 -5.77 -10.53 0.26
CA GLU A 65 -6.85 -10.86 -0.67
C GLU A 65 -7.20 -9.71 -1.64
N LEU A 66 -6.92 -8.46 -1.26
CA LEU A 66 -7.13 -7.30 -2.14
C LEU A 66 -6.17 -7.28 -3.33
N SER A 67 -5.15 -8.15 -3.36
CA SER A 67 -4.31 -8.37 -4.54
C SER A 67 -5.13 -8.72 -5.79
N ALA A 68 -6.30 -9.37 -5.63
CA ALA A 68 -7.21 -9.66 -6.74
C ALA A 68 -7.71 -8.40 -7.48
N GLU A 69 -7.76 -7.25 -6.80
CA GLU A 69 -8.30 -5.99 -7.33
C GLU A 69 -7.21 -5.01 -7.78
N VAL A 70 -5.93 -5.36 -7.60
CA VAL A 70 -4.81 -4.48 -7.90
C VAL A 70 -4.68 -4.20 -9.39
N GLN A 71 -4.93 -5.19 -10.25
CA GLN A 71 -4.91 -4.98 -11.69
C GLN A 71 -6.08 -4.10 -12.16
N ASN A 72 -7.25 -4.24 -11.53
CA ASN A 72 -8.41 -3.37 -11.79
C ASN A 72 -8.09 -1.92 -11.41
N ALA A 73 -7.50 -1.71 -10.22
CA ALA A 73 -7.06 -0.38 -9.78
C ALA A 73 -5.96 0.20 -10.71
N ASP A 74 -4.99 -0.60 -11.15
CA ASP A 74 -3.96 -0.18 -12.11
C ASP A 74 -4.56 0.26 -13.46
N ASN A 75 -5.62 -0.42 -13.91
CA ASN A 75 -6.34 -0.08 -15.14
C ASN A 75 -7.14 1.23 -15.01
N LEU A 76 -7.77 1.46 -13.85
CA LEU A 76 -8.45 2.73 -13.54
C LEU A 76 -7.48 3.93 -13.59
N LEU A 77 -6.20 3.70 -13.29
CA LEU A 77 -5.15 4.71 -13.31
C LEU A 77 -4.39 4.78 -14.65
N SER A 78 -4.86 4.10 -15.71
CA SER A 78 -4.14 3.96 -16.98
C SER A 78 -3.75 5.29 -17.64
N LEU A 79 -4.57 6.34 -17.48
CA LEU A 79 -4.32 7.68 -18.01
C LEU A 79 -3.53 8.59 -17.04
N GLN A 80 -3.27 8.13 -15.82
CA GLN A 80 -2.66 8.90 -14.74
C GLN A 80 -1.33 8.26 -14.30
N MET A 81 -0.32 8.33 -15.17
CA MET A 81 0.96 7.61 -14.98
C MET A 81 1.64 7.85 -13.63
N HIS A 82 1.53 9.06 -13.07
CA HIS A 82 2.06 9.36 -11.74
C HIS A 82 1.41 8.50 -10.65
N HIS A 83 0.06 8.54 -10.54
CA HIS A 83 -0.69 7.77 -9.55
C HIS A 83 -0.60 6.27 -9.78
N ARG A 84 -0.55 5.86 -11.06
CA ARG A 84 -0.31 4.47 -11.44
C ARG A 84 1.02 3.95 -10.91
N ASN A 85 2.08 4.76 -11.03
CA ASN A 85 3.39 4.41 -10.48
C ASN A 85 3.38 4.36 -8.95
N VAL A 86 2.69 5.28 -8.27
CA VAL A 86 2.50 5.22 -6.81
C VAL A 86 1.94 3.85 -6.40
N LEU A 87 0.84 3.41 -7.02
CA LEU A 87 0.23 2.12 -6.74
C LEU A 87 1.25 0.99 -6.92
N ARG A 88 1.92 0.96 -8.08
CA ARG A 88 2.88 -0.11 -8.41
C ARG A 88 4.03 -0.18 -7.43
N PHE A 89 4.63 0.96 -7.07
CA PHE A 89 5.73 1.02 -6.12
C PHE A 89 5.31 0.55 -4.73
N TYR A 90 4.18 1.05 -4.21
CA TYR A 90 3.76 0.71 -2.84
C TYR A 90 3.22 -0.71 -2.73
N TYR A 91 2.56 -1.22 -3.78
CA TYR A 91 2.20 -2.64 -3.84
C TYR A 91 3.45 -3.54 -3.85
N THR A 92 4.44 -3.21 -4.70
CA THR A 92 5.69 -3.99 -4.77
C THR A 92 6.46 -3.92 -3.44
N ALA A 93 6.45 -2.75 -2.78
CA ALA A 93 7.01 -2.62 -1.43
C ALA A 93 6.27 -3.54 -0.44
N ALA A 94 4.94 -3.58 -0.47
CA ALA A 94 4.15 -4.46 0.39
C ALA A 94 4.48 -5.95 0.16
N VAL A 95 4.70 -6.39 -1.09
CA VAL A 95 5.15 -7.76 -1.41
C VAL A 95 6.47 -8.08 -0.71
N PHE A 96 7.46 -7.19 -0.78
CA PHE A 96 8.76 -7.41 -0.15
C PHE A 96 8.71 -7.29 1.38
N LEU A 97 7.91 -6.36 1.91
CA LEU A 97 7.70 -6.18 3.34
C LEU A 97 6.96 -7.39 3.95
N GLN A 98 6.01 -8.00 3.24
CA GLN A 98 5.34 -9.21 3.70
C GLN A 98 6.34 -10.38 3.87
N ARG A 99 7.33 -10.48 2.97
CA ARG A 99 8.43 -11.45 3.10
C ARG A 99 9.35 -11.10 4.27
N LYS A 100 9.75 -9.83 4.39
CA LYS A 100 10.63 -9.34 5.46
C LYS A 100 10.04 -9.58 6.86
N TYR A 101 8.75 -9.32 7.03
CA TYR A 101 8.05 -9.42 8.32
C TYR A 101 7.19 -10.68 8.45
N GLN A 102 7.45 -11.72 7.65
CA GLN A 102 6.60 -12.92 7.59
C GLN A 102 6.33 -13.54 8.98
N GLN A 103 7.36 -13.63 9.82
CA GLN A 103 7.21 -14.20 11.17
C GLN A 103 6.33 -13.33 12.08
N GLN A 104 6.52 -12.01 12.06
CA GLN A 104 5.72 -11.08 12.87
C GLN A 104 4.25 -11.08 12.40
N LEU A 105 4.03 -11.06 11.08
CA LEU A 105 2.69 -11.14 10.49
C LEU A 105 1.99 -12.46 10.85
N LEU A 106 2.72 -13.58 10.86
CA LEU A 106 2.18 -14.87 11.27
C LEU A 106 1.72 -14.87 12.73
N LEU A 107 2.49 -14.25 13.63
CA LEU A 107 2.15 -14.15 15.05
C LEU A 107 0.92 -13.27 15.28
N LEU A 108 0.82 -12.14 14.56
CA LEU A 108 -0.25 -11.15 14.76
C LEU A 108 -1.56 -11.51 14.04
N LEU A 109 -1.46 -12.06 12.82
CA LEU A 109 -2.60 -12.22 11.91
C LEU A 109 -2.85 -13.69 11.51
N GLY A 110 -2.03 -14.63 11.99
CA GLY A 110 -2.08 -16.01 11.56
C GLY A 110 -1.58 -16.21 10.12
N VAL A 111 -1.92 -17.35 9.53
CA VAL A 111 -1.51 -17.68 8.16
C VAL A 111 -2.28 -16.79 7.18
N GLN A 112 -1.54 -15.99 6.42
CA GLN A 112 -2.06 -15.09 5.39
C GLN A 112 -1.62 -15.55 3.99
N PRO A 113 -2.43 -15.31 2.94
CA PRO A 113 -2.00 -15.57 1.58
C PRO A 113 -0.83 -14.66 1.21
N ARG A 114 0.10 -15.20 0.40
CA ARG A 114 1.23 -14.41 -0.10
C ARG A 114 0.74 -13.42 -1.15
N LEU A 115 1.22 -12.18 -1.06
CA LEU A 115 1.02 -11.18 -2.10
C LEU A 115 1.80 -11.60 -3.35
N PRO A 116 1.13 -11.73 -4.51
CA PRO A 116 1.82 -12.05 -5.76
C PRO A 116 2.61 -10.85 -6.27
N ASP A 117 3.78 -11.07 -6.83
CA ASP A 117 4.54 -10.03 -7.51
C ASP A 117 3.93 -9.74 -8.89
N MET A 118 3.31 -8.56 -9.04
CA MET A 118 2.67 -8.13 -10.29
C MET A 118 3.50 -7.10 -11.06
N PHE A 119 4.41 -6.40 -10.39
CA PHE A 119 4.96 -5.14 -10.92
C PHE A 119 6.48 -5.04 -10.88
N SER A 120 7.24 -5.93 -10.21
CA SER A 120 8.71 -5.80 -10.17
C SER A 120 9.32 -5.74 -11.57
N ASN A 121 8.88 -6.61 -12.48
CA ASN A 121 9.33 -6.60 -13.88
C ASN A 121 8.99 -5.30 -14.60
N ILE A 122 7.77 -4.78 -14.40
CA ILE A 122 7.30 -3.52 -15.00
C ILE A 122 8.09 -2.33 -14.46
N LEU A 123 8.43 -2.36 -13.18
CA LEU A 123 9.25 -1.34 -12.54
C LEU A 123 10.73 -1.50 -12.87
N GLY A 124 11.17 -2.61 -13.47
CA GLY A 124 12.58 -2.89 -13.75
C GLY A 124 13.39 -3.21 -12.49
N VAL A 125 12.74 -3.80 -11.48
CA VAL A 125 13.39 -4.29 -10.27
C VAL A 125 13.71 -5.78 -10.48
N PRO A 126 14.99 -6.19 -10.45
CA PRO A 126 15.36 -7.57 -10.66
C PRO A 126 14.86 -8.45 -9.51
N PRO A 127 14.58 -9.75 -9.76
CA PRO A 127 14.22 -10.67 -8.70
C PRO A 127 15.34 -10.74 -7.66
N GLN A 128 14.96 -10.70 -6.38
CA GLN A 128 15.88 -10.78 -5.24
C GLN A 128 15.35 -11.79 -4.21
N GLU A 129 16.24 -12.65 -3.72
CA GLU A 129 15.95 -13.60 -2.64
C GLU A 129 15.90 -12.90 -1.27
N ASP A 130 16.80 -11.94 -1.03
CA ASP A 130 16.79 -11.13 0.17
C ASP A 130 15.78 -9.96 0.04
N PRO A 131 14.72 -9.91 0.88
CA PRO A 131 13.75 -8.82 0.81
C PRO A 131 14.36 -7.44 1.14
N ASN A 132 15.46 -7.35 1.91
CA ASN A 132 16.11 -6.07 2.19
C ASN A 132 16.77 -5.51 0.92
N GLN A 133 17.51 -6.34 0.21
CA GLN A 133 18.09 -5.97 -1.09
C GLN A 133 17.00 -5.62 -2.11
N ALA A 134 15.89 -6.36 -2.12
CA ALA A 134 14.74 -6.06 -2.99
C ALA A 134 14.17 -4.66 -2.73
N LEU A 135 13.98 -4.31 -1.45
CA LEU A 135 13.48 -3.00 -1.03
C LEU A 135 14.47 -1.87 -1.37
N GLU A 136 15.77 -2.08 -1.19
CA GLU A 136 16.80 -1.12 -1.58
C GLU A 136 16.77 -0.83 -3.10
N GLN A 137 16.67 -1.88 -3.92
CA GLN A 137 16.59 -1.73 -5.38
C GLN A 137 15.30 -1.03 -5.80
N LEU A 138 14.17 -1.37 -5.17
CA LEU A 138 12.89 -0.71 -5.40
C LEU A 138 12.96 0.78 -5.03
N ALA A 139 13.59 1.12 -3.90
CA ALA A 139 13.77 2.50 -3.45
C ALA A 139 14.63 3.31 -4.42
N LYS A 140 15.78 2.76 -4.87
CA LYS A 140 16.63 3.37 -5.90
C LYS A 140 15.83 3.62 -7.18
N ARG A 141 15.06 2.62 -7.61
CA ARG A 141 14.24 2.72 -8.82
C ARG A 141 13.12 3.76 -8.68
N HIS A 142 12.49 3.86 -7.52
CA HIS A 142 11.49 4.89 -7.24
C HIS A 142 12.11 6.28 -7.29
N GLN A 143 13.29 6.48 -6.70
CA GLN A 143 14.02 7.75 -6.81
C GLN A 143 14.31 8.11 -8.26
N THR A 144 14.83 7.16 -9.07
CA THR A 144 15.11 7.41 -10.49
C THR A 144 13.87 7.78 -11.28
N LEU A 145 12.74 7.08 -11.11
CA LEU A 145 11.54 7.32 -11.91
C LEU A 145 10.71 8.53 -11.43
N SER A 146 10.76 8.85 -10.14
CA SER A 146 10.06 10.01 -9.59
C SER A 146 10.85 11.31 -9.73
N GLY A 147 12.18 11.23 -9.84
CA GLY A 147 13.08 12.39 -9.76
C GLY A 147 13.14 13.01 -8.35
N GLN A 148 12.52 12.37 -7.35
CA GLN A 148 12.46 12.88 -5.98
C GLN A 148 13.55 12.26 -5.11
N PHE A 149 14.38 13.11 -4.52
CA PHE A 149 15.41 12.73 -3.55
C PHE A 149 14.80 12.52 -2.16
N VAL A 150 14.05 11.43 -2.02
CA VAL A 150 13.40 11.01 -0.78
C VAL A 150 14.03 9.69 -0.32
N ASN A 151 14.13 9.47 0.98
CA ASN A 151 14.46 8.16 1.53
C ASN A 151 13.28 7.19 1.36
N TRP A 152 13.10 6.66 0.14
CA TRP A 152 12.01 5.76 -0.20
C TRP A 152 12.06 4.45 0.59
N LEU A 153 13.26 3.91 0.83
CA LEU A 153 13.44 2.70 1.64
C LEU A 153 12.88 2.93 3.05
N GLY A 154 13.36 3.96 3.72
CA GLY A 154 12.88 4.32 5.06
C GLY A 154 11.40 4.66 5.07
N THR A 155 10.85 5.21 3.98
CA THR A 155 9.41 5.47 3.84
C THR A 155 8.60 4.18 3.84
N TYR A 156 9.03 3.17 3.09
CA TYR A 156 8.33 1.88 3.02
C TYR A 156 8.39 1.13 4.35
N GLU A 157 9.59 1.06 4.93
CA GLU A 157 9.82 0.38 6.20
C GLU A 157 9.03 1.05 7.32
N HIS A 158 9.07 2.39 7.39
CA HIS A 158 8.33 3.14 8.39
C HIS A 158 6.82 2.88 8.31
N ALA A 159 6.23 2.81 7.11
CA ALA A 159 4.81 2.52 6.96
C ALA A 159 4.43 1.14 7.51
N ALA A 160 5.25 0.11 7.27
CA ALA A 160 5.01 -1.22 7.83
C ALA A 160 5.27 -1.27 9.33
N GLU A 161 6.38 -0.72 9.81
CA GLU A 161 6.78 -0.76 11.23
C GLU A 161 5.80 -0.04 12.14
N VAL A 162 5.32 1.15 11.74
CA VAL A 162 4.35 1.90 12.53
C VAL A 162 3.04 1.12 12.65
N TRP A 163 2.57 0.55 11.54
CA TRP A 163 1.35 -0.25 11.56
C TRP A 163 1.51 -1.54 12.36
N LEU A 164 2.63 -2.27 12.22
CA LEU A 164 2.92 -3.48 12.99
C LEU A 164 2.94 -3.20 14.50
N LYS A 165 3.66 -2.15 14.92
CA LYS A 165 3.71 -1.73 16.34
C LYS A 165 2.31 -1.40 16.88
N GLN A 166 1.47 -0.76 16.07
CA GLN A 166 0.11 -0.47 16.46
C GLN A 166 -0.73 -1.74 16.63
N MET A 167 -0.54 -2.75 15.77
CA MET A 167 -1.22 -4.05 15.90
C MET A 167 -0.76 -4.80 17.15
N GLU A 168 0.54 -4.77 17.45
CA GLU A 168 1.10 -5.35 18.68
C GLU A 168 0.48 -4.72 19.93
N LEU A 169 0.35 -3.39 19.97
CA LEU A 169 -0.28 -2.68 21.08
C LEU A 169 -1.78 -2.97 21.24
N GLN A 170 -2.46 -3.40 20.17
CA GLN A 170 -3.88 -3.78 20.21
C GLN A 170 -4.09 -5.25 20.59
N ALA A 171 -3.07 -6.09 20.39
CA ALA A 171 -3.11 -7.51 20.73
C ALA A 171 -2.67 -7.81 22.18
N ALA A 172 -2.00 -6.86 22.83
CA ALA A 172 -1.55 -6.92 24.24
C ALA A 172 -2.66 -6.49 25.22
#